data_AF-A0A960MEU2-F1
#
_entry.id   AF-A0A960MEU2-F1
#
_cell.length_a   1.000
_cell.length_b   1.000
_cell.length_c   1.000
_cell.angle_alpha   90.00
_cell.angle_beta   90.00
_cell.angle_gamma   90.00
#
_symmetry.space_group_name_H-M   'P 1'
#
loop_
_entity.id
_entity.type
_entity.pdbx_description
1 polymer ?
#
loop_
_entity_poly.entity_id
_entity_poly.type
_entity_poly.pdbx_seq_one_letter_code
_entity_poly.pdbx_strand_id
1 'polypeptide(L)'
;ASPDLFYFKDTDGDGVADLQETVFTGWGLGVERLNMQALVNSLRWGPDNRIWGATAGNGGSVRRPDQPESEALNLRGADFSFDPKKRDLRAENGTAQYGMSFDTEGRRFVCSNSNHIQWVAWEKEWFPANPYFTLPRPLVSIADDGAAAPVFRISPDEPWRIVRTRWRVSGVVKGAVEGGGRVSGYFTAATGITLYTGDAFGPAFLNNAFVGDAGSNLVHRKVVKFEPGKVQPIAVRAEEDAETEFVRSKDNWFRPVCFSNGPDGCLYICDMYRETIEHPWSIPEGIKKFVDLDSGNNRGRIWRVVPDGFQHPKFSLDRNNHWQKLTKARLAYESGQPITISHPKEAVLKSGSADDAWSVAFALNDLRDAAAMKSAWPKSTGAFRTQLAEMIGRTSDKEAVGAALETIASAGVSAESATWLASLGAGLKAANLSLAKVDPDNRLGPIYAAARTTASDTSAAESSRSGALRLLTFDVSTDSGNVIEGLVSSDATPEGLRQQAIQAFGS
;
A
#
# COMPACT_ATOMS: atom_id res chain seq x y z
N ALA A 1 23.76 13.47 3.97
CA ALA A 1 22.29 13.49 3.96
C ALA A 1 21.82 14.90 3.66
N SER A 2 20.64 15.09 3.09
CA SER A 2 19.92 16.36 3.17
C SER A 2 19.19 16.35 4.52
N PRO A 3 19.79 16.88 5.60
CA PRO A 3 19.27 16.63 6.95
C PRO A 3 18.06 17.50 7.27
N ASP A 4 17.77 18.49 6.41
CA ASP A 4 16.91 19.61 6.69
C ASP A 4 15.83 19.79 5.62
N LEU A 5 14.64 20.20 6.05
CA LEU A 5 13.59 20.73 5.21
C LEU A 5 13.58 22.26 5.37
N PHE A 6 13.78 22.98 4.27
CA PHE A 6 13.81 24.44 4.27
C PHE A 6 12.50 25.04 3.77
N TYR A 7 12.16 26.21 4.30
CA TYR A 7 11.16 27.13 3.78
C TYR A 7 11.86 28.34 3.17
N PHE A 8 11.46 28.70 1.97
CA PHE A 8 11.94 29.88 1.25
C PHE A 8 10.77 30.81 0.97
N LYS A 9 10.96 32.10 1.18
CA LYS A 9 9.96 33.13 0.87
C LYS A 9 10.65 34.34 0.27
N ASP A 10 10.02 34.85 -0.78
CA ASP A 10 10.24 36.20 -1.31
C ASP A 10 9.25 37.13 -0.59
N THR A 11 9.78 38.08 0.18
CA THR A 11 9.01 39.00 1.03
C THR A 11 8.78 40.36 0.40
N ASP A 12 9.53 40.71 -0.65
CA ASP A 12 9.46 42.02 -1.33
C ASP A 12 8.96 41.96 -2.78
N GLY A 13 8.82 40.75 -3.34
CA GLY A 13 8.25 40.49 -4.65
C GLY A 13 9.24 40.62 -5.80
N ASP A 14 10.55 40.62 -5.55
CA ASP A 14 11.58 40.73 -6.58
C ASP A 14 11.84 39.39 -7.34
N GLY A 15 11.20 38.30 -6.91
CA GLY A 15 11.35 36.96 -7.46
C GLY A 15 12.53 36.17 -6.89
N VAL A 16 13.24 36.71 -5.89
CA VAL A 16 14.33 36.10 -5.16
C VAL A 16 13.90 35.86 -3.72
N ALA A 17 14.16 34.67 -3.19
CA ALA A 17 13.86 34.39 -1.80
C ALA A 17 14.88 35.10 -0.88
N ASP A 18 14.44 36.05 -0.09
CA ASP A 18 15.22 36.76 0.93
C ASP A 18 15.10 36.14 2.33
N LEU A 19 14.09 35.30 2.55
CA LEU A 19 13.91 34.52 3.78
C LEU A 19 14.20 33.04 3.55
N GLN A 20 15.06 32.46 4.37
CA GLN A 20 15.32 31.03 4.46
C GLN A 20 15.21 30.57 5.91
N GLU A 21 14.35 29.58 6.16
CA GLU A 21 14.17 28.99 7.48
C GLU A 21 14.27 27.47 7.43
N THR A 22 14.91 26.86 8.44
CA THR A 22 14.84 25.41 8.65
C THR A 22 13.54 25.06 9.36
N VAL A 23 12.65 24.33 8.70
CA VAL A 23 11.35 23.92 9.24
C VAL A 23 11.49 22.66 10.10
N PHE A 24 12.22 21.67 9.57
CA PHE A 24 12.51 20.41 10.27
C PHE A 24 13.93 19.97 9.99
N THR A 25 14.55 19.32 10.96
CA THR A 25 15.88 18.70 10.85
C THR A 25 15.82 17.24 11.31
N GLY A 26 16.82 16.46 10.91
CA GLY A 26 16.99 15.07 11.34
C GLY A 26 16.64 14.01 10.28
N TRP A 27 16.40 14.44 9.04
CA TRP A 27 16.11 13.54 7.93
C TRP A 27 17.33 12.68 7.57
N GLY A 28 17.12 11.36 7.41
CA GLY A 28 18.21 10.43 7.13
C GLY A 28 19.23 10.27 8.27
N LEU A 29 18.96 10.76 9.48
CA LEU A 29 19.85 10.54 10.63
C LEU A 29 19.74 9.10 11.16
N GLY A 30 20.88 8.56 11.60
CA GLY A 30 20.98 7.24 12.22
C GLY A 30 21.02 6.06 11.24
N VAL A 31 21.29 6.31 9.95
CA VAL A 31 21.68 5.28 8.97
C VAL A 31 23.17 5.46 8.62
N GLU A 32 23.94 4.38 8.59
CA GLU A 32 25.39 4.42 8.31
C GLU A 32 25.71 4.96 6.92
N ARG A 33 24.82 4.71 5.95
CA ARG A 33 24.96 5.16 4.56
C ARG A 33 23.60 5.57 4.02
N LEU A 34 23.42 6.86 3.76
CA LEU A 34 22.19 7.36 3.16
C LEU A 34 22.08 6.90 1.70
N ASN A 35 20.93 6.35 1.31
CA ASN A 35 20.64 6.07 -0.09
C ASN A 35 20.25 7.37 -0.80
N MET A 36 21.17 7.99 -1.54
CA MET A 36 20.88 9.25 -2.25
C MET A 36 19.86 9.13 -3.40
N GLN A 37 19.49 7.90 -3.78
CA GLN A 37 18.41 7.65 -4.76
C GLN A 37 17.00 7.76 -4.13
N ALA A 38 16.94 7.98 -2.81
CA ALA A 38 15.72 7.86 -2.02
C ALA A 38 15.57 9.07 -1.08
N LEU A 39 15.58 10.29 -1.62
CA LEU A 39 15.48 11.50 -0.80
C LEU A 39 14.03 11.87 -0.49
N VAL A 40 13.84 12.63 0.60
CA VAL A 40 12.56 13.25 0.94
C VAL A 40 12.03 14.05 -0.25
N ASN A 41 10.77 13.85 -0.63
CA ASN A 41 10.19 14.41 -1.84
C ASN A 41 8.67 14.64 -1.74
N SER A 42 8.06 15.04 -2.86
CA SER A 42 6.61 15.14 -3.04
C SER A 42 5.89 16.07 -2.05
N LEU A 43 6.52 17.18 -1.64
CA LEU A 43 5.87 18.21 -0.81
C LEU A 43 4.62 18.74 -1.52
N ARG A 44 3.44 18.33 -1.05
CA ARG A 44 2.14 18.66 -1.66
C ARG A 44 1.17 19.13 -0.59
N TRP A 45 0.40 20.15 -0.93
CA TRP A 45 -0.76 20.53 -0.12
C TRP A 45 -1.82 19.43 -0.24
N GLY A 46 -2.20 18.84 0.89
CA GLY A 46 -3.19 17.79 0.99
C GLY A 46 -4.62 18.33 1.09
N PRO A 47 -5.62 17.44 0.95
CA PRO A 47 -7.04 17.79 1.09
C PRO A 47 -7.44 18.19 2.52
N ASP A 48 -6.56 17.97 3.49
CA ASP A 48 -6.69 18.30 4.91
C ASP A 48 -5.93 19.58 5.33
N ASN A 49 -5.43 20.34 4.34
CA ASN A 49 -4.63 21.56 4.53
C ASN A 49 -3.30 21.36 5.26
N ARG A 50 -2.80 20.12 5.25
CA ARG A 50 -1.44 19.79 5.67
C ARG A 50 -0.53 19.69 4.45
N ILE A 51 0.76 19.90 4.65
CA ILE A 51 1.76 19.57 3.64
C ILE A 51 2.16 18.11 3.85
N TRP A 52 1.93 17.30 2.84
CA TRP A 52 2.31 15.88 2.79
C TRP A 52 3.62 15.72 2.05
N GLY A 53 4.42 14.74 2.46
CA GLY A 53 5.67 14.39 1.79
C GLY A 53 6.04 12.93 1.98
N ALA A 54 6.89 12.45 1.09
CA ALA A 54 7.38 11.09 1.10
C ALA A 54 8.82 11.04 1.62
N THR A 55 9.18 10.01 2.39
CA THR A 55 10.55 9.84 2.89
C THR A 55 11.42 8.97 1.99
N ALA A 56 10.81 8.23 1.06
CA ALA A 56 11.49 7.22 0.23
C ALA A 56 12.27 6.17 1.02
N GLY A 57 11.89 5.94 2.28
CA GLY A 57 12.59 5.02 3.18
C GLY A 57 13.76 5.67 3.93
N ASN A 58 14.20 6.86 3.52
CA ASN A 58 15.16 7.69 4.24
C ASN A 58 14.45 8.62 5.24
N GLY A 59 13.60 8.04 6.08
CA GLY A 59 13.10 8.74 7.25
C GLY A 59 14.22 9.08 8.24
N GLY A 60 13.89 9.32 9.49
CA GLY A 60 14.87 9.66 10.51
C GLY A 60 14.22 10.03 11.82
N SER A 61 15.00 10.55 12.75
CA SER A 61 14.49 11.14 13.99
C SER A 61 14.33 12.64 13.76
N VAL A 62 13.15 13.04 13.30
CA VAL A 62 12.88 14.39 12.81
C VAL A 62 12.30 15.25 13.92
N ARG A 63 12.79 16.48 14.04
CA ARG A 63 12.28 17.46 15.01
C ARG A 63 12.28 18.87 14.44
N ARG A 64 11.61 19.77 15.15
CA ARG A 64 11.69 21.20 14.86
C ARG A 64 13.00 21.78 15.42
N PRO A 65 13.75 22.58 14.63
CA PRO A 65 14.98 23.20 15.11
C PRO A 65 14.78 24.21 16.25
N ASP A 66 13.60 24.84 16.32
CA ASP A 66 13.24 25.81 17.36
C ASP A 66 12.77 25.16 18.68
N GLN A 67 12.63 23.82 18.69
CA GLN A 67 12.29 23.03 19.86
C GLN A 67 13.26 21.83 20.00
N PRO A 68 14.57 22.07 20.18
CA PRO A 68 15.56 21.01 20.16
C PRO A 68 15.39 20.00 21.30
N GLU A 69 14.80 20.40 22.43
CA GLU A 69 14.55 19.54 23.58
C GLU A 69 13.29 18.67 23.42
N SER A 70 12.44 18.91 22.41
CA SER A 70 11.26 18.07 22.18
C SER A 70 11.67 16.68 21.69
N GLU A 71 10.87 15.68 22.02
CA GLU A 71 11.05 14.34 21.46
C GLU A 71 11.01 14.39 19.93
N ALA A 72 11.98 13.74 19.28
CA ALA A 72 11.99 13.63 17.83
C ALA A 72 11.00 12.57 17.36
N LEU A 73 10.26 12.88 16.30
CA LEU A 73 9.38 11.92 15.65
C LEU A 73 10.19 10.96 14.80
N ASN A 74 10.07 9.67 15.08
CA ASN A 74 10.69 8.63 14.27
C ASN A 74 9.85 8.35 13.01
N LEU A 75 10.42 8.66 11.84
CA LEU A 75 9.82 8.47 10.53
C LEU A 75 10.40 7.29 9.74
N ARG A 76 11.10 6.36 10.40
CA ARG A 76 11.59 5.14 9.74
C ARG A 76 10.39 4.29 9.28
N GLY A 77 10.35 3.97 8.00
CA GLY A 77 9.25 3.21 7.39
C GLY A 77 7.93 3.97 7.32
N ALA A 78 7.94 5.30 7.42
CA ALA A 78 6.77 6.16 7.35
C ALA A 78 6.98 7.31 6.36
N ASP A 79 5.90 7.75 5.72
CA ASP A 79 5.84 9.07 5.10
C ASP A 79 5.43 10.10 6.17
N PHE A 80 5.16 11.35 5.79
CA PHE A 80 4.82 12.38 6.76
C PHE A 80 3.81 13.40 6.24
N SER A 81 3.15 14.07 7.19
CA SER A 81 2.40 15.29 6.94
C SER A 81 2.66 16.31 8.05
N PHE A 82 2.57 17.61 7.75
CA PHE A 82 2.64 18.65 8.77
C PHE A 82 1.68 19.81 8.54
N ASP A 83 1.19 20.39 9.63
CA ASP A 83 0.48 21.67 9.58
C ASP A 83 1.51 22.79 9.29
N PRO A 84 1.39 23.55 8.19
CA PRO A 84 2.43 24.50 7.78
C PRO A 84 2.54 25.73 8.69
N LYS A 85 1.50 26.10 9.46
CA LYS A 85 1.57 27.20 10.44
C LYS A 85 2.05 26.72 11.81
N LYS A 86 1.47 25.62 12.30
CA LYS A 86 1.75 25.08 13.64
C LYS A 86 3.05 24.27 13.68
N ARG A 87 3.54 23.82 12.53
CA ARG A 87 4.66 22.86 12.37
C ARG A 87 4.42 21.57 13.15
N ASP A 88 3.15 21.19 13.27
CA ASP A 88 2.71 19.93 13.89
C ASP A 88 2.99 18.79 12.91
N LEU A 89 4.06 18.02 13.14
CA LEU A 89 4.53 16.93 12.26
C LEU A 89 3.93 15.59 12.68
N ARG A 90 3.48 14.79 11.71
CA ARG A 90 2.89 13.47 11.91
C ARG A 90 3.54 12.43 11.01
N ALA A 91 3.60 11.20 11.51
CA ALA A 91 3.97 10.03 10.74
C ALA A 91 2.74 9.51 10.00
N GLU A 92 2.88 9.27 8.70
CA GLU A 92 1.82 8.77 7.82
C GLU A 92 2.22 7.41 7.25
N ASN A 93 1.28 6.68 6.64
CA ASN A 93 1.62 5.37 6.06
C ASN A 93 2.54 5.55 4.83
N GLY A 94 3.43 4.60 4.56
CA GLY A 94 4.50 4.83 3.58
C GLY A 94 5.39 3.59 3.34
N THR A 95 6.47 3.71 2.57
CA THR A 95 7.03 4.95 1.99
C THR A 95 6.91 4.98 0.48
N ALA A 96 6.39 6.06 -0.10
CA ALA A 96 6.55 6.33 -1.53
C ALA A 96 8.02 6.56 -1.88
N GLN A 97 8.51 6.06 -3.01
CA GLN A 97 9.90 6.31 -3.40
C GLN A 97 10.06 7.67 -4.07
N TYR A 98 9.23 8.00 -5.07
CA TYR A 98 9.25 9.31 -5.72
C TYR A 98 7.95 9.58 -6.46
N GLY A 99 7.11 10.45 -5.89
CA GLY A 99 5.80 10.79 -6.43
C GLY A 99 4.67 10.41 -5.48
N MET A 100 3.73 11.33 -5.32
CA MET A 100 2.54 11.17 -4.51
C MET A 100 1.48 12.15 -5.01
N SER A 101 0.24 11.69 -5.02
CA SER A 101 -0.91 12.50 -5.44
C SER A 101 -2.19 12.04 -4.76
N PHE A 102 -3.19 12.91 -4.82
CA PHE A 102 -4.53 12.65 -4.32
C PHE A 102 -5.51 12.72 -5.47
N ASP A 103 -6.53 11.86 -5.43
CA ASP A 103 -7.67 11.99 -6.34
C ASP A 103 -8.67 13.05 -5.84
N THR A 104 -9.78 13.23 -6.57
CA THR A 104 -10.81 14.21 -6.19
C THR A 104 -11.48 13.95 -4.85
N GLU A 105 -11.43 12.71 -4.33
CA GLU A 105 -11.98 12.32 -3.02
C GLU A 105 -10.94 12.43 -1.89
N GLY A 106 -9.69 12.78 -2.22
CA GLY A 106 -8.60 12.88 -1.27
C GLY A 106 -7.92 11.54 -0.94
N ARG A 107 -8.18 10.47 -1.70
CA ARG A 107 -7.47 9.18 -1.54
C ARG A 107 -6.05 9.32 -2.08
N ARG A 108 -5.08 8.75 -1.36
CA ARG A 108 -3.66 8.92 -1.68
C ARG A 108 -3.12 7.79 -2.54
N PHE A 109 -2.31 8.18 -3.52
CA PHE A 109 -1.63 7.28 -4.46
C PHE A 109 -0.16 7.64 -4.53
N VAL A 110 0.67 6.60 -4.64
CA VAL A 110 2.13 6.68 -4.60
C VAL A 110 2.73 5.72 -5.61
N CYS A 111 4.02 5.84 -5.88
CA CYS A 111 4.75 4.89 -6.70
C CYS A 111 6.16 4.60 -6.15
N SER A 112 6.72 3.49 -6.62
CA SER A 112 8.13 3.15 -6.53
C SER A 112 8.70 2.89 -7.92
N ASN A 113 10.03 2.85 -8.02
CA ASN A 113 10.75 2.61 -9.28
C ASN A 113 10.26 1.34 -10.01
N SER A 114 9.89 0.31 -9.25
CA SER A 114 9.45 -0.99 -9.76
C SER A 114 7.94 -1.21 -9.62
N ASN A 115 7.19 -0.27 -9.05
CA ASN A 115 5.74 -0.33 -8.96
C ASN A 115 5.13 1.05 -9.25
N HIS A 116 4.64 1.20 -10.47
CA HIS A 116 4.23 2.49 -11.02
C HIS A 116 2.95 3.05 -10.40
N ILE A 117 2.14 2.24 -9.71
CA ILE A 117 0.94 2.73 -9.02
C ILE A 117 0.56 1.89 -7.81
N GLN A 118 0.52 2.56 -6.68
CA GLN A 118 0.08 1.99 -5.41
C GLN A 118 -0.96 2.91 -4.78
N TRP A 119 -1.98 2.31 -4.19
CA TRP A 119 -2.97 3.00 -3.37
C TRP A 119 -2.60 2.85 -1.90
N VAL A 120 -2.77 3.92 -1.13
CA VAL A 120 -2.65 3.88 0.32
C VAL A 120 -4.03 3.65 0.92
N ALA A 121 -4.25 2.43 1.41
CA ALA A 121 -5.55 1.94 1.82
C ALA A 121 -6.13 2.66 3.04
N TRP A 122 -5.25 3.07 3.95
CA TRP A 122 -5.61 3.78 5.18
C TRP A 122 -4.44 4.60 5.69
N GLU A 123 -4.71 5.60 6.52
CA GLU A 123 -3.69 6.41 7.22
C GLU A 123 -3.70 6.15 8.72
N LYS A 124 -2.55 6.37 9.38
CA LYS A 124 -2.35 6.05 10.81
C LYS A 124 -3.33 6.77 11.73
N GLU A 125 -3.66 8.01 11.41
CA GLU A 125 -4.61 8.81 12.18
C GLU A 125 -6.03 8.23 12.13
N TRP A 126 -6.42 7.57 11.03
CA TRP A 126 -7.79 7.07 10.85
C TRP A 126 -8.11 5.90 11.77
N PHE A 127 -7.11 5.06 12.03
CA PHE A 127 -7.23 3.81 12.75
C PHE A 127 -6.13 3.67 13.80
N PRO A 128 -6.41 4.03 15.06
CA PRO A 128 -5.49 3.77 16.14
C PRO A 128 -5.20 2.26 16.26
N ALA A 129 -4.00 1.93 16.75
CA ALA A 129 -3.55 0.56 16.93
C ALA A 129 -4.53 -0.25 17.81
N ASN A 130 -4.83 -1.47 17.38
CA ASN A 130 -5.65 -2.42 18.12
C ASN A 130 -4.74 -3.49 18.75
N PRO A 131 -4.87 -3.80 20.06
CA PRO A 131 -4.01 -4.78 20.73
C PRO A 131 -4.26 -6.23 20.30
N TYR A 132 -5.40 -6.51 19.69
CA TYR A 132 -5.82 -7.86 19.31
C TYR A 132 -5.82 -8.09 17.79
N PHE A 133 -5.79 -7.01 17.00
CA PHE A 133 -5.88 -7.05 15.54
C PHE A 133 -4.84 -6.16 14.87
N THR A 134 -4.25 -6.66 13.77
CA THR A 134 -3.32 -5.89 12.95
C THR A 134 -3.94 -5.66 11.59
N LEU A 135 -4.19 -4.39 11.24
CA LEU A 135 -4.67 -4.04 9.90
C LEU A 135 -3.71 -4.53 8.81
N PRO A 136 -4.23 -4.94 7.63
CA PRO A 136 -3.40 -5.28 6.49
C PRO A 136 -2.48 -4.12 6.08
N ARG A 137 -1.36 -4.45 5.43
CA ARG A 137 -0.36 -3.45 5.01
C ARG A 137 -1.04 -2.36 4.14
N PRO A 138 -0.81 -1.07 4.44
CA PRO A 138 -1.55 0.02 3.82
C PRO A 138 -1.15 0.29 2.36
N LEU A 139 0.07 -0.04 1.94
CA LEU A 139 0.53 0.17 0.56
C LEU A 139 0.13 -1.02 -0.31
N VAL A 140 -0.81 -0.79 -1.22
CA VAL A 140 -1.40 -1.82 -2.07
C VAL A 140 -1.04 -1.56 -3.52
N SER A 141 -0.46 -2.55 -4.20
CA SER A 141 -0.28 -2.50 -5.66
C SER A 141 -1.64 -2.67 -6.33
N ILE A 142 -1.99 -1.76 -7.24
CA ILE A 142 -3.30 -1.78 -7.89
C ILE A 142 -3.26 -1.94 -9.41
N ALA A 143 -2.08 -1.99 -10.01
CA ALA A 143 -1.93 -2.30 -11.44
C ALA A 143 -2.40 -3.73 -11.73
N ASP A 144 -3.38 -3.86 -12.63
CA ASP A 144 -3.97 -5.14 -13.07
C ASP A 144 -2.99 -6.03 -13.85
N ASP A 145 -2.12 -5.40 -14.64
CA ASP A 145 -1.03 -6.00 -15.41
C ASP A 145 0.29 -6.13 -14.61
N GLY A 146 0.22 -5.88 -13.30
CA GLY A 146 1.34 -6.02 -12.38
C GLY A 146 2.35 -4.87 -12.44
N ALA A 147 3.32 -4.93 -11.54
CA ALA A 147 4.24 -3.82 -11.29
C ALA A 147 5.18 -3.53 -12.49
N ALA A 148 5.54 -4.58 -13.24
CA ALA A 148 6.38 -4.53 -14.45
C ALA A 148 5.55 -4.48 -15.75
N ALA A 149 4.47 -3.68 -15.74
CA ALA A 149 3.60 -3.49 -16.89
C ALA A 149 4.40 -3.12 -18.17
N PRO A 150 3.94 -3.58 -19.35
CA PRO A 150 4.57 -3.24 -20.62
C PRO A 150 4.49 -1.72 -20.86
N VAL A 151 5.55 -1.16 -21.45
CA VAL A 151 5.58 0.24 -21.89
C VAL A 151 6.09 0.35 -23.32
N PHE A 152 5.57 1.33 -24.07
CA PHE A 152 5.73 1.42 -25.52
C PHE A 152 6.59 2.61 -25.96
N ARG A 153 7.88 2.61 -25.58
CA ARG A 153 8.85 3.65 -25.99
C ARG A 153 9.01 3.73 -27.52
N ILE A 154 9.34 4.93 -28.03
CA ILE A 154 9.72 5.17 -29.44
C ILE A 154 11.15 5.68 -29.60
N SER A 155 11.82 5.98 -28.49
CA SER A 155 13.24 6.33 -28.47
C SER A 155 14.10 5.06 -28.59
N PRO A 156 15.27 5.13 -29.24
CA PRO A 156 16.16 3.97 -29.34
C PRO A 156 16.72 3.58 -27.97
N ASP A 157 17.06 2.31 -27.76
CA ASP A 157 17.74 1.90 -26.53
C ASP A 157 19.08 2.62 -26.37
N GLU A 158 19.39 3.09 -25.15
CA GLU A 158 20.66 3.72 -24.87
C GLU A 158 21.83 2.72 -25.04
N PRO A 159 22.90 3.05 -25.80
CA PRO A 159 23.99 2.10 -26.08
C PRO A 159 24.60 1.48 -24.83
N TRP A 160 24.78 2.27 -23.77
CA TRP A 160 25.34 1.80 -22.51
C TRP A 160 24.42 0.79 -21.80
N ARG A 161 23.08 0.89 -21.95
CA ARG A 161 22.12 -0.08 -21.40
C ARG A 161 22.22 -1.41 -22.12
N ILE A 162 22.35 -1.40 -23.45
CA ILE A 162 22.52 -2.62 -24.26
C ILE A 162 23.76 -3.40 -23.79
N VAL A 163 24.90 -2.71 -23.66
CA VAL A 163 26.15 -3.32 -23.20
C VAL A 163 26.01 -3.84 -21.78
N ARG A 164 25.45 -3.04 -20.86
CA ARG A 164 25.23 -3.43 -19.46
C ARG A 164 24.37 -4.69 -19.35
N THR A 165 23.24 -4.73 -20.06
CA THR A 165 22.33 -5.88 -20.02
C THR A 165 23.01 -7.13 -20.57
N ARG A 166 23.72 -7.02 -21.70
CA ARG A 166 24.51 -8.15 -22.25
C ARG A 166 25.52 -8.68 -21.24
N TRP A 167 26.27 -7.80 -20.58
CA TRP A 167 27.28 -8.19 -19.59
C TRP A 167 26.67 -8.85 -18.34
N ARG A 168 25.49 -8.39 -17.90
CA ARG A 168 24.78 -9.01 -16.76
C ARG A 168 24.25 -10.39 -17.14
N VAL A 169 23.62 -10.52 -18.31
CA VAL A 169 23.10 -11.81 -18.81
C VAL A 169 24.24 -12.82 -19.00
N SER A 170 25.40 -12.39 -19.48
CA SER A 170 26.56 -13.26 -19.66
C SER A 170 27.38 -13.51 -18.38
N GLY A 171 26.98 -12.95 -17.23
CA GLY A 171 27.69 -13.09 -15.96
C GLY A 171 29.03 -12.35 -15.88
N VAL A 172 29.36 -11.49 -16.84
CA VAL A 172 30.61 -10.70 -16.86
C VAL A 172 30.62 -9.67 -15.73
N VAL A 173 29.45 -9.14 -15.37
CA VAL A 173 29.26 -8.26 -14.22
C VAL A 173 28.10 -8.74 -13.37
N LYS A 174 28.23 -8.58 -12.05
CA LYS A 174 27.13 -8.86 -11.12
C LYS A 174 26.01 -7.82 -11.28
N GLY A 175 24.76 -8.26 -11.15
CA GLY A 175 23.59 -7.39 -11.14
C GLY A 175 22.31 -8.15 -11.49
N ALA A 176 21.16 -7.54 -11.20
CA ALA A 176 19.87 -8.12 -11.56
C ALA A 176 19.69 -8.18 -13.10
N VAL A 177 19.19 -9.31 -13.58
CA VAL A 177 18.71 -9.48 -14.95
C VAL A 177 17.24 -9.10 -14.98
N GLU A 178 16.98 -7.83 -15.28
CA GLU A 178 15.63 -7.25 -15.30
C GLU A 178 14.90 -7.61 -16.61
N GLY A 179 13.56 -7.63 -16.57
CA GLY A 179 12.71 -7.77 -17.76
C GLY A 179 12.93 -9.02 -18.61
N GLY A 180 13.47 -10.10 -18.03
CA GLY A 180 13.84 -11.31 -18.75
C GLY A 180 15.06 -11.15 -19.65
N GLY A 181 15.95 -10.19 -19.35
CA GLY A 181 17.15 -9.91 -20.15
C GLY A 181 16.91 -8.94 -21.31
N ARG A 182 15.70 -8.36 -21.40
CA ARG A 182 15.39 -7.27 -22.34
C ARG A 182 15.94 -5.94 -21.83
N VAL A 183 16.39 -5.10 -22.76
CA VAL A 183 16.93 -3.76 -22.47
C VAL A 183 15.83 -2.77 -22.08
N SER A 184 14.64 -2.92 -22.66
CA SER A 184 13.49 -2.03 -22.49
C SER A 184 12.15 -2.75 -22.74
N GLY A 185 11.03 -2.02 -22.71
CA GLY A 185 9.68 -2.53 -23.00
C GLY A 185 8.86 -2.88 -21.75
N TYR A 186 9.28 -2.41 -20.58
CA TYR A 186 8.61 -2.54 -19.29
C TYR A 186 9.03 -1.37 -18.40
N PHE A 187 8.31 -1.11 -17.31
CA PHE A 187 8.70 -0.09 -16.34
C PHE A 187 10.11 -0.34 -15.78
N THR A 188 11.01 0.61 -15.99
CA THR A 188 12.39 0.54 -15.46
C THR A 188 12.67 1.61 -14.40
N ALA A 189 11.99 2.77 -14.47
CA ALA A 189 12.14 3.85 -13.52
C ALA A 189 10.83 4.65 -13.40
N ALA A 190 9.80 4.02 -12.84
CA ALA A 190 8.54 4.70 -12.58
C ALA A 190 8.73 5.86 -11.58
N THR A 191 8.13 7.01 -11.88
CA THR A 191 8.36 8.26 -11.14
C THR A 191 7.18 9.22 -11.25
N GLY A 192 6.98 10.02 -10.19
CA GLY A 192 6.22 11.26 -10.25
C GLY A 192 4.69 11.14 -10.22
N ILE A 193 4.12 9.95 -10.00
CA ILE A 193 2.67 9.69 -10.11
C ILE A 193 1.76 10.88 -9.74
N THR A 194 0.85 11.24 -10.64
CA THR A 194 -0.14 12.30 -10.43
C THR A 194 -1.50 11.89 -10.95
N LEU A 195 -2.52 12.01 -10.10
CA LEU A 195 -3.91 11.85 -10.49
C LEU A 195 -4.35 13.15 -11.17
N TYR A 196 -4.90 13.03 -12.37
CA TYR A 196 -5.38 14.19 -13.10
C TYR A 196 -6.71 14.66 -12.53
N THR A 197 -6.69 15.89 -12.03
CA THR A 197 -7.85 16.55 -11.41
C THR A 197 -8.17 17.89 -12.09
N GLY A 198 -7.50 18.16 -13.21
CA GLY A 198 -7.82 19.25 -14.11
C GLY A 198 -9.09 18.98 -14.93
N ASP A 199 -9.53 20.01 -15.64
CA ASP A 199 -10.77 20.03 -16.43
C ASP A 199 -10.53 20.35 -17.91
N ALA A 200 -9.28 20.39 -18.37
CA ALA A 200 -8.93 20.64 -19.77
C ALA A 200 -9.12 19.39 -20.68
N PHE A 201 -8.89 18.18 -20.17
CA PHE A 201 -8.91 16.95 -20.99
C PHE A 201 -10.30 16.27 -21.04
N GLY A 202 -11.28 16.81 -20.32
CA GLY A 202 -12.64 16.26 -20.23
C GLY A 202 -12.79 15.18 -19.15
N PRO A 203 -14.05 14.77 -18.87
CA PRO A 203 -14.39 13.92 -17.72
C PRO A 203 -13.79 12.51 -17.78
N ALA A 204 -13.53 11.97 -18.97
CA ALA A 204 -12.90 10.65 -19.13
C ALA A 204 -11.45 10.58 -18.61
N PHE A 205 -10.82 11.73 -18.38
CA PHE A 205 -9.47 11.84 -17.83
C PHE A 205 -9.45 12.04 -16.33
N LEU A 206 -10.58 12.43 -15.72
CA LEU A 206 -10.64 12.75 -14.30
C LEU A 206 -10.27 11.52 -13.46
N ASN A 207 -9.35 11.69 -12.52
CA ASN A 207 -8.74 10.66 -11.68
C ASN A 207 -7.98 9.55 -12.44
N ASN A 208 -7.64 9.75 -13.72
CA ASN A 208 -6.63 8.92 -14.35
C ASN A 208 -5.25 9.23 -13.75
N ALA A 209 -4.45 8.19 -13.54
CA ALA A 209 -3.10 8.33 -13.03
C ALA A 209 -2.12 8.49 -14.20
N PHE A 210 -1.27 9.50 -14.10
CA PHE A 210 -0.16 9.77 -15.01
C PHE A 210 1.15 9.49 -14.29
N VAL A 211 1.98 8.64 -14.89
CA VAL A 211 3.24 8.17 -14.30
C VAL A 211 4.35 8.31 -15.32
N GLY A 212 5.47 8.93 -14.93
CA GLY A 212 6.65 8.98 -15.78
C GLY A 212 7.38 7.64 -15.74
N ASP A 213 7.93 7.21 -16.86
CA ASP A 213 9.06 6.27 -16.86
C ASP A 213 10.28 7.00 -17.42
N ALA A 214 11.13 7.47 -16.51
CA ALA A 214 12.33 8.21 -16.90
C ALA A 214 13.27 7.33 -17.74
N GLY A 215 13.33 6.02 -17.48
CA GLY A 215 14.18 5.09 -18.23
C GLY A 215 13.67 4.79 -19.63
N SER A 216 12.36 4.93 -19.86
CA SER A 216 11.71 4.66 -21.15
C SER A 216 11.25 5.92 -21.90
N ASN A 217 11.56 7.11 -21.38
CA ASN A 217 11.31 8.41 -22.03
C ASN A 217 9.83 8.67 -22.38
N LEU A 218 8.93 8.34 -21.47
CA LEU A 218 7.48 8.37 -21.70
C LEU A 218 6.68 8.74 -20.45
N VAL A 219 5.42 9.11 -20.68
CA VAL A 219 4.40 9.27 -19.64
C VAL A 219 3.31 8.23 -19.91
N HIS A 220 3.14 7.33 -18.94
CA HIS A 220 2.15 6.28 -18.92
C HIS A 220 0.84 6.75 -18.28
N ARG A 221 -0.29 6.22 -18.76
CA ARG A 221 -1.63 6.52 -18.24
C ARG A 221 -2.34 5.25 -17.77
N LYS A 222 -2.86 5.29 -16.54
CA LYS A 222 -3.78 4.28 -15.97
C LYS A 222 -5.14 4.90 -15.67
N VAL A 223 -6.20 4.15 -15.91
CA VAL A 223 -7.57 4.47 -15.46
C VAL A 223 -7.79 3.76 -14.12
N VAL A 224 -8.06 4.53 -13.06
CA VAL A 224 -8.35 3.97 -11.74
C VAL A 224 -9.85 3.68 -11.64
N LYS A 225 -10.19 2.40 -11.47
CA LYS A 225 -11.57 1.91 -11.39
C LYS A 225 -11.90 1.48 -9.96
N PHE A 226 -13.08 1.88 -9.50
CA PHE A 226 -13.66 1.48 -8.22
C PHE A 226 -14.85 0.59 -8.49
N GLU A 227 -14.70 -0.71 -8.24
CA GLU A 227 -15.76 -1.68 -8.46
C GLU A 227 -16.83 -1.56 -7.36
N PRO A 228 -18.13 -1.67 -7.68
CA PRO A 228 -19.18 -1.65 -6.67
C PRO A 228 -18.97 -2.72 -5.58
N GLY A 229 -19.03 -2.30 -4.32
CA GLY A 229 -18.87 -3.19 -3.17
C GLY A 229 -17.42 -3.59 -2.86
N LYS A 230 -16.43 -3.02 -3.56
CA LYS A 230 -15.00 -3.18 -3.29
C LYS A 230 -14.40 -1.88 -2.80
N VAL A 231 -13.62 -1.97 -1.73
CA VAL A 231 -12.87 -0.82 -1.20
C VAL A 231 -11.62 -0.55 -2.02
N GLN A 232 -10.91 -1.62 -2.39
CA GLN A 232 -9.65 -1.52 -3.13
C GLN A 232 -9.93 -1.20 -4.61
N PRO A 233 -9.34 -0.12 -5.17
CA PRO A 233 -9.39 0.12 -6.60
C PRO A 233 -8.47 -0.83 -7.38
N ILE A 234 -8.75 -0.91 -8.68
CA ILE A 234 -7.83 -1.47 -9.68
C ILE A 234 -7.42 -0.37 -10.66
N ALA A 235 -6.21 -0.43 -11.18
CA ALA A 235 -5.68 0.50 -12.16
C ALA A 235 -5.39 -0.25 -13.45
N VAL A 236 -6.14 0.07 -14.50
CA VAL A 236 -6.06 -0.59 -15.81
C VAL A 236 -5.43 0.33 -16.84
N ARG A 237 -4.73 -0.21 -17.83
CA ARG A 237 -4.29 0.58 -19.00
C ARG A 237 -5.53 1.15 -19.70
N ALA A 238 -5.48 2.41 -20.11
CA ALA A 238 -6.56 2.98 -20.89
C ALA A 238 -6.67 2.26 -22.25
N GLU A 239 -7.88 1.98 -22.71
CA GLU A 239 -8.10 1.25 -23.97
C GLU A 239 -7.51 2.00 -25.17
N GLU A 240 -7.59 3.34 -25.16
CA GLU A 240 -7.01 4.17 -26.21
C GLU A 240 -5.47 4.11 -26.23
N ASP A 241 -4.86 3.71 -25.11
CA ASP A 241 -3.41 3.63 -24.92
C ASP A 241 -2.91 2.17 -24.99
N ALA A 242 -3.70 1.22 -25.51
CA ALA A 242 -3.38 -0.22 -25.48
C ALA A 242 -2.00 -0.58 -26.07
N GLU A 243 -1.58 0.12 -27.12
CA GLU A 243 -0.30 -0.11 -27.83
C GLU A 243 0.56 1.18 -27.95
N THR A 244 0.27 2.17 -27.11
CA THR A 244 0.95 3.47 -27.11
C THR A 244 1.12 3.99 -25.69
N GLU A 245 1.66 5.19 -25.53
CA GLU A 245 1.63 5.92 -24.27
C GLU A 245 1.08 7.31 -24.48
N PHE A 246 0.63 7.92 -23.38
CA PHE A 246 0.06 9.26 -23.38
C PHE A 246 1.05 10.31 -23.90
N VAL A 247 2.33 10.23 -23.49
CA VAL A 247 3.43 11.00 -24.08
C VAL A 247 4.60 10.08 -24.35
N ARG A 248 5.22 10.22 -25.53
CA ARG A 248 6.41 9.49 -25.93
C ARG A 248 7.40 10.42 -26.62
N SER A 249 8.66 10.33 -26.27
CA SER A 249 9.72 11.07 -26.93
C SER A 249 10.57 10.16 -27.82
N LYS A 250 11.07 10.70 -28.93
CA LYS A 250 12.18 10.07 -29.70
C LYS A 250 13.55 10.41 -29.09
N ASP A 251 13.60 11.45 -28.26
CA ASP A 251 14.79 11.93 -27.60
C ASP A 251 15.00 11.15 -26.29
N ASN A 252 16.11 10.41 -26.23
CA ASN A 252 16.52 9.64 -25.05
C ASN A 252 16.84 10.51 -23.83
N TRP A 253 16.95 11.82 -23.98
CA TRP A 253 17.23 12.71 -22.86
C TRP A 253 15.96 13.25 -22.21
N PHE A 254 14.78 13.03 -22.80
CA PHE A 254 13.51 13.35 -22.17
C PHE A 254 13.27 12.42 -20.97
N ARG A 255 13.34 12.95 -19.74
CA ARG A 255 13.22 12.22 -18.48
C ARG A 255 12.10 12.86 -17.65
N PRO A 256 10.82 12.48 -17.89
CA PRO A 256 9.71 13.00 -17.10
C PRO A 256 9.83 12.48 -15.67
N VAL A 257 9.85 13.39 -14.68
CA VAL A 257 10.09 13.04 -13.27
C VAL A 257 8.97 13.48 -12.33
N CYS A 258 8.25 14.55 -12.65
CA CYS A 258 7.20 15.08 -11.78
C CYS A 258 6.11 15.73 -12.63
N PHE A 259 4.87 15.72 -12.12
CA PHE A 259 3.73 16.28 -12.83
C PHE A 259 2.95 17.23 -11.93
N SER A 260 2.14 18.11 -12.50
CA SER A 260 1.20 18.92 -11.72
C SER A 260 -0.04 19.23 -12.53
N ASN A 261 -1.20 19.22 -11.85
CA ASN A 261 -2.40 19.85 -12.38
C ASN A 261 -2.19 21.37 -12.32
N GLY A 262 -2.50 22.07 -13.41
CA GLY A 262 -2.35 23.52 -13.54
C GLY A 262 -3.65 24.30 -13.33
N PRO A 263 -3.56 25.63 -13.13
CA PRO A 263 -4.73 26.50 -12.97
C PRO A 263 -5.60 26.58 -14.24
N ASP A 264 -5.00 26.37 -15.41
CA ASP A 264 -5.71 26.29 -16.69
C ASP A 264 -6.40 24.92 -16.91
N GLY A 265 -6.22 23.98 -15.98
CA GLY A 265 -6.80 22.63 -16.05
C GLY A 265 -5.90 21.64 -16.81
N CYS A 266 -4.75 22.06 -17.32
CA CYS A 266 -3.83 21.20 -18.05
C CYS A 266 -2.92 20.39 -17.11
N LEU A 267 -2.30 19.34 -17.66
CA LEU A 267 -1.23 18.60 -17.00
C LEU A 267 0.13 19.20 -17.39
N TYR A 268 0.93 19.52 -16.38
CA TYR A 268 2.30 19.99 -16.55
C TYR A 268 3.28 18.86 -16.24
N ILE A 269 4.37 18.78 -17.00
CA ILE A 269 5.41 17.75 -16.87
C ILE A 269 6.74 18.46 -16.60
N CYS A 270 7.38 18.10 -15.50
CA CYS A 270 8.78 18.43 -15.24
C CYS A 270 9.66 17.34 -15.85
N ASP A 271 10.49 17.75 -16.80
CA ASP A 271 11.49 16.93 -17.48
C ASP A 271 12.88 17.31 -16.97
N MET A 272 13.55 16.38 -16.30
CA MET A 272 14.89 16.61 -15.74
C MET A 272 15.94 16.83 -16.86
N TYR A 273 15.66 16.35 -18.06
CA TYR A 273 16.49 16.40 -19.26
C TYR A 273 17.95 15.93 -19.08
N ARG A 274 18.18 14.61 -19.08
CA ARG A 274 19.48 14.00 -18.75
C ARG A 274 19.84 12.88 -19.69
N GLU A 275 21.10 12.84 -20.11
CA GLU A 275 21.65 11.71 -20.85
C GLU A 275 21.65 10.44 -20.00
N THR A 276 22.35 10.50 -18.86
CA THR A 276 22.48 9.41 -17.91
C THR A 276 21.53 9.61 -16.73
N ILE A 277 20.57 8.69 -16.60
CA ILE A 277 19.56 8.69 -15.52
C ILE A 277 19.99 7.84 -14.31
N GLU A 278 20.90 6.89 -14.51
CA GLU A 278 21.29 5.93 -13.48
C GLU A 278 22.23 6.54 -12.45
N HIS A 279 22.09 6.02 -11.23
CA HIS A 279 23.07 6.25 -10.21
C HIS A 279 24.46 5.72 -10.62
N PRO A 280 25.57 6.42 -10.30
CA PRO A 280 26.91 5.98 -10.67
C PRO A 280 27.23 4.53 -10.23
N TRP A 281 26.76 4.08 -9.06
CA TRP A 281 26.97 2.69 -8.61
C TRP A 281 26.26 1.62 -9.47
N SER A 282 25.22 1.99 -10.23
CA SER A 282 24.45 1.07 -11.07
C SER A 282 25.06 0.84 -12.46
N ILE A 283 26.13 1.57 -12.79
CA ILE A 283 26.87 1.46 -14.05
C ILE A 283 28.23 0.80 -13.77
N PRO A 284 28.61 -0.29 -14.48
CA PRO A 284 29.94 -0.88 -14.37
C PRO A 284 31.08 0.10 -14.72
N GLU A 285 32.23 0.01 -14.03
CA GLU A 285 33.39 0.89 -14.25
C GLU A 285 33.90 0.91 -15.71
N GLY A 286 33.82 -0.21 -16.41
CA GLY A 286 34.20 -0.30 -17.82
C GLY A 286 33.30 0.52 -18.75
N ILE A 287 32.06 0.82 -18.34
CA ILE A 287 31.11 1.64 -19.10
C ILE A 287 31.21 3.11 -18.69
N LYS A 288 31.45 3.41 -17.40
CA LYS A 288 31.51 4.79 -16.87
C LYS A 288 32.49 5.69 -17.61
N LYS A 289 33.60 5.14 -18.11
CA LYS A 289 34.62 5.88 -18.84
C LYS A 289 34.12 6.45 -20.18
N PHE A 290 32.96 5.99 -20.65
CA PHE A 290 32.38 6.34 -21.94
C PHE A 290 31.06 7.10 -21.82
N VAL A 291 30.64 7.45 -20.61
CA VAL A 291 29.40 8.21 -20.36
C VAL A 291 29.71 9.42 -19.47
N ASP A 292 29.17 10.57 -19.84
CA ASP A 292 29.15 11.73 -18.95
C ASP A 292 27.93 11.60 -18.01
N LEU A 293 28.22 11.48 -16.72
CA LEU A 293 27.20 11.34 -15.68
C LEU A 293 26.55 12.69 -15.35
N ASP A 294 27.12 13.82 -15.77
CA ASP A 294 26.65 15.18 -15.52
C ASP A 294 26.08 15.89 -16.77
N SER A 295 26.03 15.20 -17.90
CA SER A 295 25.42 15.66 -19.14
C SER A 295 23.93 16.04 -18.99
N GLY A 296 23.61 17.31 -19.24
CA GLY A 296 22.24 17.86 -19.17
C GLY A 296 21.78 18.38 -17.80
N ASN A 297 22.62 18.40 -16.76
CA ASN A 297 22.22 18.81 -15.40
C ASN A 297 21.69 20.26 -15.25
N ASN A 298 21.82 21.09 -16.29
CA ASN A 298 21.35 22.47 -16.34
C ASN A 298 20.29 22.73 -17.42
N ARG A 299 19.63 21.67 -17.93
CA ARG A 299 18.75 21.75 -19.11
C ARG A 299 17.31 21.32 -18.86
N GLY A 300 16.90 21.28 -17.59
CA GLY A 300 15.54 20.89 -17.19
C GLY A 300 14.47 21.72 -17.92
N ARG A 301 13.32 21.09 -18.16
CA ARG A 301 12.22 21.66 -18.94
C ARG A 301 10.90 21.50 -18.22
N ILE A 302 9.97 22.41 -18.50
CA ILE A 302 8.57 22.28 -18.10
C ILE A 302 7.72 22.24 -19.36
N TRP A 303 6.98 21.15 -19.53
CA TRP A 303 6.02 21.00 -20.61
C TRP A 303 4.62 21.23 -20.07
N ARG A 304 3.76 21.84 -20.89
CA ARG A 304 2.31 21.91 -20.65
C ARG A 304 1.62 21.12 -21.74
N VAL A 305 0.88 20.07 -21.36
CA VAL A 305 0.11 19.25 -22.29
C VAL A 305 -1.28 19.88 -22.45
N VAL A 306 -1.64 20.21 -23.69
CA VAL A 306 -2.92 20.83 -24.05
C VAL A 306 -3.65 19.97 -25.08
N PRO A 307 -4.99 19.86 -25.02
CA PRO A 307 -5.74 19.20 -26.08
C PRO A 307 -5.72 20.04 -27.37
N ASP A 308 -5.99 19.40 -28.51
CA ASP A 308 -6.12 20.13 -29.78
C ASP A 308 -7.27 21.15 -29.71
N GLY A 309 -7.02 22.34 -30.25
CA GLY A 309 -7.98 23.45 -30.21
C GLY A 309 -8.16 24.10 -28.83
N PHE A 310 -7.32 23.76 -27.83
CA PHE A 310 -7.40 24.34 -26.48
C PHE A 310 -7.37 25.87 -26.51
N GLN A 311 -8.39 26.47 -25.91
CA GLN A 311 -8.46 27.92 -25.69
C GLN A 311 -8.03 28.21 -24.25
N HIS A 312 -7.00 29.04 -24.09
CA HIS A 312 -6.51 29.41 -22.77
C HIS A 312 -7.60 30.16 -22.00
N PRO A 313 -8.12 29.59 -20.89
CA PRO A 313 -9.13 30.26 -20.11
C PRO A 313 -8.49 31.45 -19.38
N LYS A 314 -9.24 32.54 -19.27
CA LYS A 314 -8.84 33.65 -18.40
C LYS A 314 -8.73 33.12 -16.96
N PHE A 315 -7.66 33.48 -16.27
CA PHE A 315 -7.48 33.10 -14.87
C PHE A 315 -8.65 33.60 -14.02
N SER A 316 -9.23 32.69 -13.23
CA SER A 316 -10.24 32.98 -12.23
C SER A 316 -10.16 31.96 -11.12
N LEU A 317 -10.21 32.41 -9.87
CA LEU A 317 -10.38 31.52 -8.73
C LEU A 317 -11.78 30.90 -8.73
N ASP A 318 -12.79 31.52 -9.35
CA ASP A 318 -14.18 31.02 -9.34
C ASP A 318 -14.43 29.82 -10.24
N ARG A 319 -13.46 29.47 -11.08
CA ARG A 319 -13.51 28.22 -11.84
C ARG A 319 -13.53 27.02 -10.88
N ASN A 320 -14.34 26.03 -11.22
CA ASN A 320 -14.63 24.88 -10.35
C ASN A 320 -13.72 23.67 -10.59
N ASN A 321 -12.48 23.89 -11.03
CA ASN A 321 -11.51 22.80 -11.17
C ASN A 321 -10.80 22.53 -9.84
N HIS A 322 -10.18 21.35 -9.72
CA HIS A 322 -9.63 20.92 -8.44
C HIS A 322 -8.45 21.79 -7.98
N TRP A 323 -7.63 22.30 -8.90
CA TRP A 323 -6.55 23.23 -8.56
C TRP A 323 -7.12 24.47 -7.85
N GLN A 324 -8.18 25.11 -8.41
CA GLN A 324 -8.80 26.26 -7.75
C GLN A 324 -9.42 25.90 -6.41
N LYS A 325 -10.05 24.72 -6.27
CA LYS A 325 -10.62 24.27 -4.99
C LYS A 325 -9.54 24.17 -3.91
N LEU A 326 -8.41 23.51 -4.22
CA LEU A 326 -7.29 23.41 -3.28
C LEU A 326 -6.68 24.78 -2.99
N THR A 327 -6.53 25.65 -3.99
CA THR A 327 -6.02 27.02 -3.78
C THR A 327 -6.95 27.84 -2.89
N LYS A 328 -8.27 27.77 -3.07
CA LYS A 328 -9.23 28.43 -2.18
C LYS A 328 -9.15 27.90 -0.76
N ALA A 329 -9.08 26.58 -0.58
CA ALA A 329 -8.95 25.96 0.73
C ALA A 329 -7.65 26.42 1.43
N ARG A 330 -6.52 26.43 0.70
CA ARG A 330 -5.24 26.97 1.18
C ARG A 330 -5.36 28.44 1.58
N LEU A 331 -5.91 29.31 0.72
CA LEU A 331 -6.04 30.75 1.01
C LEU A 331 -6.95 31.01 2.22
N ALA A 332 -8.03 30.25 2.36
CA ALA A 332 -8.90 30.29 3.54
C ALA A 332 -8.13 29.88 4.81
N TYR A 333 -7.38 28.77 4.75
CA TYR A 333 -6.50 28.34 5.84
C TYR A 333 -5.44 29.41 6.20
N GLU A 334 -4.79 30.00 5.20
CA GLU A 334 -3.76 31.03 5.35
C GLU A 334 -4.33 32.31 5.98
N SER A 335 -5.55 32.68 5.64
CA SER A 335 -6.27 33.83 6.23
C SER A 335 -6.91 33.54 7.60
N GLY A 336 -6.85 32.30 8.08
CA GLY A 336 -7.45 31.90 9.37
C GLY A 336 -8.96 31.71 9.31
N GLN A 337 -9.54 31.62 8.11
CA GLN A 337 -10.95 31.31 7.94
C GLN A 337 -11.23 29.82 8.23
N PRO A 338 -12.44 29.49 8.72
CA PRO A 338 -12.86 28.11 8.87
C PRO A 338 -12.86 27.40 7.51
N ILE A 339 -12.38 26.17 7.49
CA ILE A 339 -12.27 25.35 6.29
C ILE A 339 -12.90 23.99 6.51
N THR A 340 -13.63 23.50 5.52
CA THR A 340 -14.10 22.11 5.50
C THR A 340 -12.93 21.23 5.06
N ILE A 341 -12.55 20.29 5.91
CA ILE A 341 -11.55 19.26 5.59
C ILE A 341 -12.28 18.13 4.86
N SER A 342 -11.72 17.67 3.73
CA SER A 342 -12.20 16.41 3.15
C SER A 342 -11.76 15.26 4.05
N HIS A 343 -12.68 14.34 4.35
CA HIS A 343 -12.40 13.16 5.16
C HIS A 343 -12.26 11.93 4.26
N PRO A 344 -11.06 11.65 3.70
CA PRO A 344 -10.84 10.49 2.82
C PRO A 344 -11.20 9.15 3.47
N LYS A 345 -11.17 9.07 4.80
CA LYS A 345 -11.68 7.93 5.57
C LYS A 345 -13.11 7.56 5.18
N GLU A 346 -14.00 8.54 5.03
CA GLU A 346 -15.39 8.25 4.69
C GLU A 346 -15.55 7.66 3.28
N ALA A 347 -14.80 8.18 2.31
CA ALA A 347 -14.81 7.68 0.95
C ALA A 347 -14.38 6.20 0.90
N VAL A 348 -13.36 5.83 1.69
CA VAL A 348 -12.88 4.45 1.83
C VAL A 348 -13.89 3.56 2.54
N LEU A 349 -14.51 4.03 3.62
CA LEU A 349 -15.47 3.23 4.39
C LEU A 349 -16.80 2.99 3.65
N LYS A 350 -17.23 3.92 2.78
CA LYS A 350 -18.50 3.82 2.06
C LYS A 350 -18.46 2.90 0.83
N SER A 351 -17.28 2.54 0.32
CA SER A 351 -17.14 1.80 -0.94
C SER A 351 -17.36 0.28 -0.84
N GLY A 352 -17.21 -0.30 0.36
CA GLY A 352 -17.18 -1.75 0.53
C GLY A 352 -18.51 -2.39 0.88
N SER A 353 -18.70 -3.61 0.41
CA SER A 353 -19.73 -4.53 0.94
C SER A 353 -19.29 -5.13 2.28
N ALA A 354 -20.22 -5.70 3.04
CA ALA A 354 -19.91 -6.30 4.35
C ALA A 354 -18.87 -7.43 4.29
N ASP A 355 -18.76 -8.12 3.15
CA ASP A 355 -17.83 -9.23 2.93
C ASP A 355 -16.52 -8.80 2.24
N ASP A 356 -16.35 -7.52 1.91
CA ASP A 356 -15.10 -7.01 1.36
C ASP A 356 -13.98 -7.06 2.41
N ALA A 357 -12.80 -7.53 2.01
CA ALA A 357 -11.70 -7.82 2.94
C ALA A 357 -11.23 -6.58 3.73
N TRP A 358 -11.23 -5.40 3.11
CA TRP A 358 -10.89 -4.16 3.79
C TRP A 358 -12.00 -3.72 4.75
N SER A 359 -13.25 -3.86 4.33
CA SER A 359 -14.41 -3.56 5.18
C SER A 359 -14.42 -4.44 6.44
N VAL A 360 -14.16 -5.73 6.28
CA VAL A 360 -13.97 -6.69 7.38
C VAL A 360 -12.81 -6.25 8.27
N ALA A 361 -11.65 -5.91 7.69
CA ALA A 361 -10.48 -5.51 8.47
C ALA A 361 -10.71 -4.22 9.28
N PHE A 362 -11.38 -3.22 8.70
CA PHE A 362 -11.71 -1.98 9.42
C PHE A 362 -12.71 -2.24 10.55
N ALA A 363 -13.76 -3.03 10.30
CA ALA A 363 -14.74 -3.39 11.32
C ALA A 363 -14.13 -4.20 12.47
N LEU A 364 -13.20 -5.12 12.17
CA LEU A 364 -12.46 -5.86 13.20
C LEU A 364 -11.56 -4.92 14.02
N ASN A 365 -10.88 -3.98 13.36
CA ASN A 365 -10.02 -3.02 14.06
C ASN A 365 -10.78 -2.11 15.05
N ASP A 366 -12.09 -1.90 14.84
CA ASP A 366 -12.95 -1.15 15.76
C ASP A 366 -13.32 -1.95 17.03
N LEU A 367 -13.18 -3.28 17.03
CA LEU A 367 -13.41 -4.12 18.21
C LEU A 367 -12.15 -4.14 19.10
N ARG A 368 -12.12 -3.29 20.12
CA ARG A 368 -10.91 -3.00 20.91
C ARG A 368 -10.84 -3.65 22.29
N ASP A 369 -11.92 -4.27 22.73
CA ASP A 369 -12.00 -4.95 24.02
C ASP A 369 -12.87 -6.21 23.93
N ALA A 370 -12.75 -7.07 24.95
CA ALA A 370 -13.44 -8.35 25.00
C ALA A 370 -14.97 -8.20 25.01
N ALA A 371 -15.52 -7.14 25.62
CA ALA A 371 -16.96 -6.91 25.69
C ALA A 371 -17.54 -6.60 24.30
N ALA A 372 -16.87 -5.74 23.53
CA ALA A 372 -17.23 -5.44 22.15
C ALA A 372 -17.15 -6.69 21.26
N MET A 373 -16.09 -7.50 21.40
CA MET A 373 -15.95 -8.75 20.64
C MET A 373 -17.03 -9.77 21.00
N LYS A 374 -17.32 -9.96 22.28
CA LYS A 374 -18.39 -10.84 22.77
C LYS A 374 -19.77 -10.39 22.25
N SER A 375 -20.02 -9.08 22.20
CA SER A 375 -21.27 -8.52 21.65
C SER A 375 -21.39 -8.73 20.14
N ALA A 376 -20.28 -8.63 19.40
CA ALA A 376 -20.25 -8.85 17.95
C ALA A 376 -20.35 -10.32 17.55
N TRP A 377 -19.85 -11.24 18.39
CA TRP A 377 -19.72 -12.66 18.08
C TRP A 377 -21.01 -13.35 17.59
N PRO A 378 -22.19 -13.18 18.22
CA PRO A 378 -23.41 -13.87 17.78
C PRO A 378 -23.91 -13.44 16.40
N LYS A 379 -23.54 -12.24 15.95
CA LYS A 379 -23.96 -11.67 14.65
C LYS A 379 -22.92 -11.87 13.55
N SER A 380 -21.76 -12.42 13.90
CA SER A 380 -20.63 -12.57 12.98
C SER A 380 -20.84 -13.75 12.02
N THR A 381 -20.39 -13.60 10.78
CA THR A 381 -20.41 -14.64 9.74
C THR A 381 -19.13 -14.62 8.92
N GLY A 382 -18.91 -15.66 8.11
CA GLY A 382 -17.85 -15.71 7.09
C GLY A 382 -16.45 -15.38 7.61
N ALA A 383 -15.71 -14.60 6.82
CA ALA A 383 -14.33 -14.21 7.12
C ALA A 383 -14.22 -13.32 8.37
N PHE A 384 -15.24 -12.50 8.66
CA PHE A 384 -15.28 -11.67 9.85
C PHE A 384 -15.32 -12.53 11.11
N ARG A 385 -16.18 -13.57 11.14
CA ARG A 385 -16.27 -14.49 12.27
C ARG A 385 -14.96 -15.24 12.53
N THR A 386 -14.33 -15.73 11.47
CA THR A 386 -13.06 -16.47 11.59
C THR A 386 -11.97 -15.62 12.24
N GLN A 387 -11.80 -14.37 11.81
CA GLN A 387 -10.81 -13.46 12.39
C GLN A 387 -11.22 -12.99 13.80
N LEU A 388 -12.52 -12.77 14.04
CA LEU A 388 -13.03 -12.44 15.37
C LEU A 388 -12.77 -13.55 16.38
N ALA A 389 -12.85 -14.83 15.98
CA ALA A 389 -12.51 -15.96 16.84
C ALA A 389 -11.05 -15.90 17.32
N GLU A 390 -10.12 -15.58 16.42
CA GLU A 390 -8.72 -15.39 16.78
C GLU A 390 -8.54 -14.19 17.73
N MET A 391 -9.19 -13.06 17.44
CA MET A 391 -9.14 -11.89 18.32
C MET A 391 -9.66 -12.20 19.73
N ILE A 392 -10.80 -12.91 19.84
CA ILE A 392 -11.36 -13.35 21.12
C ILE A 392 -10.33 -14.22 21.87
N GLY A 393 -9.68 -15.16 21.18
CA GLY A 393 -8.64 -16.00 21.79
C GLY A 393 -7.47 -15.18 22.37
N ARG A 394 -7.07 -14.10 21.69
CA ARG A 394 -5.99 -13.21 22.16
C ARG A 394 -6.38 -12.41 23.41
N THR A 395 -7.68 -12.18 23.66
CA THR A 395 -8.12 -11.41 24.84
C THR A 395 -7.86 -12.12 26.16
N SER A 396 -7.82 -13.45 26.16
CA SER A 396 -7.84 -14.29 27.38
C SER A 396 -9.05 -14.06 28.30
N ASP A 397 -10.08 -13.34 27.83
CA ASP A 397 -11.27 -13.05 28.61
C ASP A 397 -12.17 -14.28 28.71
N LYS A 398 -12.48 -14.70 29.94
CA LYS A 398 -13.22 -15.95 30.18
C LYS A 398 -14.63 -15.92 29.60
N GLU A 399 -15.30 -14.77 29.63
CA GLU A 399 -16.67 -14.69 29.14
C GLU A 399 -16.74 -14.66 27.62
N ALA A 400 -15.85 -13.92 26.96
CA ALA A 400 -15.78 -13.87 25.51
C ALA A 400 -15.33 -15.23 24.93
N VAL A 401 -14.28 -15.83 25.50
CA VAL A 401 -13.81 -17.16 25.10
C VAL A 401 -14.88 -18.23 25.38
N GLY A 402 -15.53 -18.18 26.54
CA GLY A 402 -16.62 -19.09 26.88
C GLY A 402 -17.77 -19.03 25.89
N ALA A 403 -18.24 -17.82 25.53
CA ALA A 403 -19.29 -17.64 24.54
C ALA A 403 -18.90 -18.17 23.14
N ALA A 404 -17.64 -17.99 22.75
CA ALA A 404 -17.11 -18.55 21.50
C ALA A 404 -17.12 -20.08 21.51
N LEU A 405 -16.61 -20.70 22.59
CA LEU A 405 -16.59 -22.14 22.78
C LEU A 405 -18.00 -22.75 22.76
N GLU A 406 -18.95 -22.15 23.48
CA GLU A 406 -20.35 -22.61 23.51
C GLU A 406 -20.98 -22.60 22.11
N THR A 407 -20.72 -21.55 21.33
CA THR A 407 -21.26 -21.45 19.98
C THR A 407 -20.59 -22.46 19.04
N ILE A 408 -19.28 -22.68 19.17
CA ILE A 408 -18.55 -23.67 18.37
C ILE A 408 -19.05 -25.08 18.70
N ALA A 409 -19.17 -25.42 19.99
CA ALA A 409 -19.67 -26.71 20.45
C ALA A 409 -21.08 -27.00 19.93
N SER A 410 -21.94 -25.97 19.90
CA SER A 410 -23.33 -26.10 19.43
C SER A 410 -23.49 -26.10 17.90
N ALA A 411 -22.46 -25.69 17.15
CA ALA A 411 -22.53 -25.63 15.68
C ALA A 411 -22.45 -27.01 15.00
N GLY A 412 -22.02 -28.04 15.72
CA GLY A 412 -21.81 -29.38 15.16
C GLY A 412 -20.55 -29.49 14.27
N VAL A 413 -20.28 -30.70 13.79
CA VAL A 413 -19.09 -31.02 13.01
C VAL A 413 -19.23 -30.45 11.60
N SER A 414 -18.39 -29.46 11.28
CA SER A 414 -18.35 -28.83 9.95
C SER A 414 -16.95 -28.28 9.66
N ALA A 415 -16.70 -27.91 8.41
CA ALA A 415 -15.49 -27.19 8.06
C ALA A 415 -15.42 -25.82 8.75
N GLU A 416 -16.56 -25.12 8.90
CA GLU A 416 -16.59 -23.81 9.54
C GLU A 416 -16.31 -23.89 11.05
N SER A 417 -16.91 -24.85 11.77
CA SER A 417 -16.65 -25.00 13.21
C SER A 417 -15.20 -25.40 13.48
N ALA A 418 -14.61 -26.24 12.64
CA ALA A 418 -13.17 -26.54 12.68
C ALA A 418 -12.31 -25.28 12.46
N THR A 419 -12.65 -24.45 11.49
CA THR A 419 -11.95 -23.18 11.23
C THR A 419 -12.07 -22.20 12.39
N TRP A 420 -13.27 -22.03 12.98
CA TRP A 420 -13.44 -21.14 14.13
C TRP A 420 -12.65 -21.62 15.34
N LEU A 421 -12.65 -22.93 15.63
CA LEU A 421 -11.89 -23.49 16.74
C LEU A 421 -10.38 -23.33 16.53
N ALA A 422 -9.90 -23.55 15.30
CA ALA A 422 -8.49 -23.35 14.94
C ALA A 422 -8.06 -21.89 15.12
N SER A 423 -8.88 -20.93 14.64
CA SER A 423 -8.61 -19.50 14.82
C SER A 423 -8.63 -19.09 16.29
N LEU A 424 -9.62 -19.53 17.06
CA LEU A 424 -9.67 -19.30 18.50
C LEU A 424 -8.42 -19.86 19.20
N GLY A 425 -8.02 -21.10 18.86
CA GLY A 425 -6.82 -21.74 19.36
C GLY A 425 -5.53 -21.00 19.03
N ALA A 426 -5.41 -20.45 17.80
CA ALA A 426 -4.28 -19.62 17.41
C ALA A 426 -4.20 -18.34 18.25
N GLY A 427 -5.35 -17.70 18.51
CA GLY A 427 -5.44 -16.54 19.38
C GLY A 427 -5.03 -16.85 20.83
N LEU A 428 -5.53 -17.95 21.38
CA LEU A 428 -5.16 -18.43 22.71
C LEU A 428 -3.66 -18.73 22.81
N LYS A 429 -3.08 -19.38 21.80
CA LYS A 429 -1.65 -19.66 21.73
C LYS A 429 -0.82 -18.38 21.74
N ALA A 430 -1.24 -17.35 21.01
CA ALA A 430 -0.59 -16.04 21.04
C ALA A 430 -0.66 -15.38 22.43
N ALA A 431 -1.69 -15.70 23.22
CA ALA A 431 -1.81 -15.30 24.62
C ALA A 431 -1.20 -16.30 25.62
N ASN A 432 -0.42 -17.28 25.17
CA ASN A 432 0.18 -18.36 25.99
C ASN A 432 -0.85 -19.23 26.75
N LEU A 433 -2.04 -19.41 26.18
CA LEU A 433 -3.09 -20.30 26.66
C LEU A 433 -3.30 -21.49 25.72
N SER A 434 -4.04 -22.49 26.19
CA SER A 434 -4.46 -23.66 25.40
C SER A 434 -5.96 -23.90 25.56
N LEU A 435 -6.58 -24.56 24.59
CA LEU A 435 -8.01 -24.90 24.62
C LEU A 435 -8.37 -25.69 25.90
N ALA A 436 -7.56 -26.68 26.28
CA ALA A 436 -7.77 -27.47 27.49
C ALA A 436 -7.79 -26.63 28.79
N LYS A 437 -7.02 -25.52 28.83
CA LYS A 437 -7.00 -24.62 30.01
C LYS A 437 -8.23 -23.72 30.08
N VAL A 438 -8.83 -23.39 28.95
CA VAL A 438 -9.99 -22.47 28.87
C VAL A 438 -11.33 -23.20 28.78
N ASP A 439 -11.31 -24.53 28.67
CA ASP A 439 -12.51 -25.38 28.68
C ASP A 439 -12.49 -26.44 29.81
N PRO A 440 -12.44 -26.04 31.09
CA PRO A 440 -12.45 -26.99 32.21
C PRO A 440 -13.76 -27.77 32.33
N ASP A 441 -14.85 -27.21 31.79
CA ASP A 441 -16.19 -27.81 31.84
C ASP A 441 -16.44 -28.80 30.67
N ASN A 442 -15.42 -29.03 29.84
CA ASN A 442 -15.48 -29.93 28.68
C ASN A 442 -16.63 -29.61 27.72
N ARG A 443 -16.86 -28.32 27.44
CA ARG A 443 -17.87 -27.84 26.47
C ARG A 443 -17.62 -28.41 25.07
N LEU A 444 -16.36 -28.63 24.69
CA LEU A 444 -15.99 -29.20 23.39
C LEU A 444 -16.07 -30.74 23.33
N GLY A 445 -16.24 -31.42 24.47
CA GLY A 445 -16.34 -32.88 24.51
C GLY A 445 -17.36 -33.48 23.54
N PRO A 446 -18.61 -32.96 23.47
CA PRO A 446 -19.62 -33.44 22.54
C PRO A 446 -19.24 -33.29 21.06
N ILE A 447 -18.64 -32.17 20.66
CA ILE A 447 -18.25 -31.96 19.25
C ILE A 447 -17.08 -32.87 18.87
N TYR A 448 -16.14 -33.15 19.78
CA TYR A 448 -15.07 -34.13 19.55
C TYR A 448 -15.60 -35.55 19.43
N ALA A 449 -16.57 -35.94 20.27
CA ALA A 449 -17.22 -37.25 20.16
C ALA A 449 -17.93 -37.42 18.81
N ALA A 450 -18.68 -36.41 18.38
CA ALA A 450 -19.30 -36.41 17.06
C ALA A 450 -18.25 -36.46 15.94
N ALA A 451 -17.15 -35.71 16.06
CA ALA A 451 -16.07 -35.71 15.07
C ALA A 451 -15.40 -37.09 14.95
N ARG A 452 -15.20 -37.83 16.04
CA ARG A 452 -14.68 -39.21 15.99
C ARG A 452 -15.60 -40.13 15.19
N THR A 453 -16.91 -40.03 15.42
CA THR A 453 -17.91 -40.78 14.65
C THR A 453 -17.87 -40.41 13.17
N THR A 454 -17.89 -39.12 12.84
CA THR A 454 -17.88 -38.65 11.45
C THR A 454 -16.59 -39.01 10.73
N ALA A 455 -15.42 -38.89 11.37
CA ALA A 455 -14.13 -39.20 10.76
C ALA A 455 -14.01 -40.70 10.38
N SER A 456 -14.59 -41.57 11.22
CA SER A 456 -14.58 -43.03 11.04
C SER A 456 -15.68 -43.54 10.10
N ASP A 457 -16.70 -42.73 9.80
CA ASP A 457 -17.81 -43.11 8.92
C ASP A 457 -17.37 -43.10 7.45
N THR A 458 -17.22 -44.29 6.86
CA THR A 458 -16.83 -44.45 5.44
C THR A 458 -17.91 -44.03 4.46
N SER A 459 -19.16 -43.86 4.91
CA SER A 459 -20.27 -43.36 4.10
C SER A 459 -20.41 -41.83 4.11
N ALA A 460 -19.74 -41.15 5.05
CA ALA A 460 -19.74 -39.70 5.14
C ALA A 460 -18.93 -39.05 4.00
N ALA A 461 -19.36 -37.86 3.57
CA ALA A 461 -18.65 -37.09 2.56
C ALA A 461 -17.21 -36.77 3.00
N GLU A 462 -16.24 -36.87 2.09
CA GLU A 462 -14.82 -36.64 2.39
C GLU A 462 -14.55 -35.25 3.00
N SER A 463 -15.30 -34.23 2.57
CA SER A 463 -15.26 -32.88 3.16
C SER A 463 -15.69 -32.84 4.63
N SER A 464 -16.71 -33.62 5.00
CA SER A 464 -17.18 -33.74 6.39
C SER A 464 -16.18 -34.51 7.25
N ARG A 465 -15.58 -35.58 6.70
CA ARG A 465 -14.52 -36.34 7.35
C ARG A 465 -13.25 -35.50 7.55
N SER A 466 -12.90 -34.66 6.58
CA SER A 466 -11.80 -33.70 6.67
C SER A 466 -12.04 -32.64 7.76
N GLY A 467 -13.26 -32.07 7.82
CA GLY A 467 -13.64 -31.13 8.89
C GLY A 467 -13.58 -31.78 10.27
N ALA A 468 -14.06 -33.02 10.38
CA ALA A 468 -14.00 -33.82 11.61
C ALA A 468 -12.55 -34.06 12.04
N LEU A 469 -11.67 -34.49 11.14
CA LEU A 469 -10.26 -34.72 11.41
C LEU A 469 -9.55 -33.45 11.93
N ARG A 470 -9.86 -32.29 11.36
CA ARG A 470 -9.35 -30.99 11.84
C ARG A 470 -9.83 -30.63 13.23
N LEU A 471 -11.04 -31.04 13.64
CA LEU A 471 -11.48 -30.84 15.03
C LEU A 471 -10.71 -31.75 15.98
N LEU A 472 -10.44 -32.99 15.58
CA LEU A 472 -9.74 -33.96 16.42
C LEU A 472 -8.29 -33.58 16.74
N THR A 473 -7.64 -32.75 15.91
CA THR A 473 -6.28 -32.23 16.22
C THR A 473 -6.23 -31.36 17.47
N PHE A 474 -7.39 -30.86 17.92
CA PHE A 474 -7.50 -30.04 19.13
C PHE A 474 -7.93 -30.85 20.37
N ASP A 475 -8.28 -32.12 20.19
CA ASP A 475 -8.64 -33.01 21.28
C ASP A 475 -7.42 -33.85 21.70
N VAL A 476 -7.01 -33.69 22.96
CA VAL A 476 -5.86 -34.41 23.54
C VAL A 476 -6.23 -35.80 24.07
N SER A 477 -7.47 -36.27 23.84
CA SER A 477 -7.90 -37.59 24.26
C SER A 477 -7.23 -38.72 23.47
N THR A 478 -6.97 -39.83 24.14
CA THR A 478 -6.48 -41.07 23.51
C THR A 478 -7.43 -41.60 22.44
N ASP A 479 -8.74 -41.41 22.62
CA ASP A 479 -9.77 -41.85 21.69
C ASP A 479 -9.64 -41.13 20.33
N SER A 480 -9.37 -39.83 20.36
CA SER A 480 -9.14 -39.04 19.14
C SER A 480 -7.82 -39.44 18.47
N GLY A 481 -6.77 -39.68 19.26
CA GLY A 481 -5.50 -40.22 18.75
C GLY A 481 -5.66 -41.55 18.01
N ASN A 482 -6.42 -42.49 18.58
CA ASN A 482 -6.68 -43.80 17.97
C ASN A 482 -7.45 -43.68 16.64
N VAL A 483 -8.40 -42.76 16.53
CA VAL A 483 -9.13 -42.51 15.28
C VAL A 483 -8.20 -41.95 14.20
N ILE A 484 -7.33 -40.99 14.55
CA ILE A 484 -6.34 -40.43 13.62
C ILE A 484 -5.37 -41.53 13.15
N GLU A 485 -4.86 -42.35 14.07
CA GLU A 485 -3.96 -43.48 13.74
C GLU A 485 -4.63 -44.52 12.83
N GLY A 486 -5.91 -44.83 13.09
CA GLY A 486 -6.71 -45.72 12.26
C GLY A 486 -6.88 -45.20 10.83
N LEU A 487 -7.01 -43.88 10.65
CA LEU A 487 -7.10 -43.28 9.32
C LEU A 487 -5.76 -43.32 8.57
N VAL A 488 -4.64 -43.18 9.27
CA VAL A 488 -3.29 -43.29 8.69
C VAL A 488 -3.01 -44.73 8.23
N SER A 489 -3.40 -45.72 9.03
CA SER A 489 -3.07 -47.13 8.82
C SER A 489 -4.02 -47.89 7.89
N SER A 490 -5.23 -47.36 7.63
CA SER A 490 -6.23 -48.05 6.81
C SER A 490 -6.05 -47.83 5.31
N ASP A 491 -5.94 -48.94 4.56
CA ASP A 491 -5.92 -48.96 3.09
C ASP A 491 -7.20 -48.45 2.44
N ALA A 492 -8.32 -48.43 3.18
CA ALA A 492 -9.61 -47.93 2.72
C ALA A 492 -9.78 -46.40 2.88
N THR A 493 -8.83 -45.71 3.53
CA THR A 493 -8.87 -44.26 3.68
C THR A 493 -8.46 -43.57 2.36
N PRO A 494 -9.26 -42.62 1.83
CA PRO A 494 -8.86 -41.81 0.68
C PRO A 494 -7.51 -41.12 0.89
N GLU A 495 -6.67 -41.07 -0.14
CA GLU A 495 -5.29 -40.56 -0.06
C GLU A 495 -5.23 -39.12 0.48
N GLY A 496 -6.16 -38.24 0.08
CA GLY A 496 -6.23 -36.86 0.57
C GLY A 496 -6.50 -36.78 2.08
N LEU A 497 -7.40 -37.62 2.59
CA LEU A 497 -7.71 -37.71 4.02
C LEU A 497 -6.56 -38.34 4.82
N ARG A 498 -5.89 -39.35 4.25
CA ARG A 498 -4.71 -39.98 4.86
C ARG A 498 -3.56 -38.98 5.03
N GLN A 499 -3.27 -38.17 4.01
CA GLN A 499 -2.24 -37.13 4.11
C GLN A 499 -2.54 -36.10 5.20
N GLN A 500 -3.81 -35.69 5.34
CA GLN A 500 -4.22 -34.82 6.44
C GLN A 500 -4.04 -35.48 7.80
N ALA A 501 -4.35 -36.78 7.93
CA ALA A 501 -4.20 -37.51 9.18
C ALA A 501 -2.73 -37.64 9.59
N ILE A 502 -1.84 -37.86 8.60
CA ILE A 502 -0.38 -37.86 8.82
C ILE A 502 0.10 -36.50 9.34
N GLN A 503 -0.39 -35.39 8.76
CA GLN A 503 -0.06 -34.04 9.24
C GLN A 503 -0.55 -33.80 10.67
N ALA A 504 -1.76 -34.25 10.98
CA ALA A 504 -2.35 -34.16 12.32
C ALA A 504 -1.57 -34.96 13.38
N PHE A 505 -0.90 -36.05 12.98
CA PHE A 505 -0.10 -36.88 13.90
C PHE A 505 1.23 -36.23 14.29
N GLY A 506 1.73 -35.27 13.50
CA GLY A 506 3.03 -34.60 13.71
C GLY A 506 2.94 -33.20 14.32
N SER A 507 1.75 -32.69 14.56
CA SER A 507 1.44 -31.36 15.11
C SER A 507 1.05 -31.42 16.58
#